data_AF-A0A7M7LWA3-F1
#
_entry.id   AF-A0A7M7LWA3-F1
#
_cell.length_a   1.000
_cell.length_b   1.000
_cell.length_c   1.000
_cell.angle_alpha   90.00
_cell.angle_beta   90.00
_cell.angle_gamma   90.00
#
_symmetry.space_group_name_H-M   'P 1'
#
loop_
_entity.id
_entity.type
_entity.pdbx_description
1 polymer ?
#
loop_
_entity_poly.entity_id
_entity_poly.type
_entity_poly.pdbx_seq_one_letter_code
_entity_poly.pdbx_strand_id
1 'polypeptide(L)'
;MLMQVNNNGVISFLERVSQYTPYPFPLADGRRLLTPFWADVDTRNGGTLSYRQVLRFTQNDGIFLEADEVIRASFVDMRDFVSSWMYIATWDSVAFFGAFDTSIRNSFQAVMVTDGGHSFAIFNYGDINWTTGAASGGNRDKGVGGIPAQVGFNAGDGVTFYSVPGSQTAAVADIETTSNIGVPGRWVFRTDNSKIEGLECTTSGV
;
A
#
# COMPACT_ATOMS: atom_id res chain seq x y z
N MET A 1 3.46 12.99 14.75
CA MET A 1 4.02 11.64 14.47
C MET A 1 5.03 11.78 13.35
N LEU A 2 6.24 11.24 13.49
CA LEU A 2 7.21 11.21 12.38
C LEU A 2 6.82 10.07 11.45
N MET A 3 6.45 10.42 10.22
CA MET A 3 6.13 9.50 9.14
C MET A 3 7.16 9.67 8.04
N GLN A 4 7.61 8.56 7.47
CA GLN A 4 8.62 8.54 6.41
C GLN A 4 8.08 7.74 5.24
N VAL A 5 8.20 8.30 4.03
CA VAL A 5 7.88 7.60 2.79
C VAL A 5 9.19 7.20 2.14
N ASN A 6 9.32 5.92 1.79
CA ASN A 6 10.51 5.35 1.20
C ASN A 6 10.27 5.04 -0.29
N ASN A 7 11.30 5.19 -1.12
CA ASN A 7 11.27 4.83 -2.54
C ASN A 7 10.78 3.39 -2.79
N ASN A 8 11.15 2.45 -1.93
CA ASN A 8 10.85 1.02 -1.98
C ASN A 8 9.41 0.66 -1.61
N GLY A 9 8.44 1.56 -1.78
CA GLY A 9 7.02 1.27 -1.54
C GLY A 9 6.64 1.04 -0.07
N VAL A 10 7.30 1.75 0.85
CA VAL A 10 7.05 1.66 2.29
C VAL A 10 6.72 3.02 2.87
N ILE A 11 5.68 3.08 3.69
CA ILE A 11 5.43 4.17 4.62
C ILE A 11 5.69 3.62 6.02
N SER A 12 6.66 4.22 6.72
CA SER A 12 7.02 3.83 8.07
C SER A 12 6.72 4.92 9.07
N PHE A 13 6.41 4.50 10.30
CA PHE A 13 6.19 5.38 11.42
C PHE A 13 7.34 5.24 12.42
N LEU A 14 7.74 6.36 13.02
CA LEU A 14 8.83 6.51 13.98
C LEU A 14 10.25 6.37 13.41
N GLU A 15 10.51 5.39 12.55
CA GLU A 15 11.85 5.09 12.06
C GLU A 15 11.90 4.96 10.54
N ARG A 16 13.09 5.16 9.96
CA ARG A 16 13.34 4.93 8.53
C ARG A 16 13.59 3.46 8.25
N VAL A 17 13.05 2.96 7.15
CA VAL A 17 13.38 1.64 6.61
C VAL A 17 14.49 1.80 5.59
N SER A 18 15.61 1.10 5.76
CA SER A 18 16.73 1.10 4.80
C SER A 18 16.77 -0.15 3.93
N GLN A 19 15.96 -1.15 4.28
CA GLN A 19 15.90 -2.44 3.59
C GLN A 19 15.12 -2.33 2.28
N TYR A 20 15.69 -2.89 1.21
CA TYR A 20 15.07 -2.98 -0.11
C TYR A 20 14.42 -4.36 -0.36
N THR A 21 15.04 -5.43 0.14
CA THR A 21 14.43 -6.76 0.13
C THR A 21 13.38 -6.86 1.23
N PRO A 22 12.12 -7.14 0.89
CA PRO A 22 11.04 -7.18 1.86
C PRO A 22 11.12 -8.44 2.73
N TYR A 23 10.78 -8.31 4.00
CA TYR A 23 10.54 -9.45 4.88
C TYR A 23 9.04 -9.74 5.00
N PRO A 24 8.65 -11.02 5.12
CA PRO A 24 7.26 -11.38 5.35
C PRO A 24 6.81 -10.86 6.71
N PHE A 25 5.54 -10.48 6.81
CA PHE A 25 4.92 -10.16 8.10
C PHE A 25 4.53 -11.44 8.86
N PRO A 26 4.52 -11.40 10.21
CA PRO A 26 4.77 -10.24 11.07
C PRO A 26 6.24 -9.87 11.24
N LEU A 27 6.52 -8.58 11.45
CA LEU A 27 7.79 -8.09 11.99
C LEU A 27 7.61 -7.76 13.47
N ALA A 28 8.39 -8.43 14.32
CA ALA A 28 8.43 -8.22 15.76
C ALA A 28 9.58 -7.30 16.22
N ASP A 29 10.05 -6.43 15.32
CA ASP A 29 11.19 -5.53 15.55
C ASP A 29 10.76 -4.08 15.84
N GLY A 30 9.48 -3.87 16.18
CA GLY A 30 8.93 -2.56 16.49
C GLY A 30 8.55 -1.71 15.28
N ARG A 31 8.89 -2.13 14.05
CA ARG A 31 8.60 -1.35 12.85
C ARG A 31 7.12 -1.34 12.52
N ARG A 32 6.54 -0.15 12.52
CA ARG A 32 5.16 0.13 12.10
C ARG A 32 5.14 0.54 10.65
N LEU A 33 4.55 -0.28 9.79
CA LEU A 33 4.66 -0.16 8.34
C LEU A 33 3.29 -0.24 7.69
N LEU A 34 3.05 0.64 6.72
CA LEU A 34 2.16 0.38 5.59
C LEU A 34 3.04 0.10 4.38
N THR A 35 2.78 -1.01 3.70
CA THR A 35 3.55 -1.45 2.54
C THR A 35 2.59 -1.62 1.38
N PRO A 36 2.24 -0.56 0.63
CA PRO A 36 1.45 -0.71 -0.58
C PRO A 36 2.15 -1.63 -1.59
N PHE A 37 3.48 -1.56 -1.70
CA PHE A 37 4.27 -2.48 -2.54
C PHE A 37 5.74 -2.47 -2.12
N TRP A 38 6.09 -3.13 -1.01
CA TRP A 38 7.47 -3.11 -0.51
C TRP A 38 8.39 -3.97 -1.37
N ALA A 39 9.15 -3.33 -2.25
CA ALA A 39 10.13 -3.96 -3.12
C ALA A 39 11.25 -2.99 -3.49
N ASP A 40 12.31 -3.48 -4.12
CA ASP A 40 13.50 -2.70 -4.48
C ASP A 40 13.24 -1.81 -5.72
N VAL A 41 12.64 -0.64 -5.47
CA VAL A 41 12.25 0.37 -6.46
C VAL A 41 13.43 1.28 -6.77
N ASP A 42 13.61 1.65 -8.04
CA ASP A 42 14.65 2.60 -8.45
C ASP A 42 14.10 3.75 -9.29
N THR A 43 13.85 4.88 -8.62
CA THR A 43 13.38 6.11 -9.28
C THR A 43 14.45 6.83 -10.10
N ARG A 44 15.73 6.39 -10.05
CA ARG A 44 16.79 6.91 -10.93
C ARG A 44 16.64 6.38 -12.36
N ASN A 45 15.98 5.23 -12.50
CA ASN A 45 15.71 4.60 -13.79
C ASN A 45 14.34 4.99 -14.37
N GLY A 46 13.68 6.02 -13.81
CA GLY A 46 12.39 6.55 -14.26
C GLY A 46 11.31 6.49 -13.18
N GLY A 47 10.20 7.19 -13.45
CA GLY A 47 9.08 7.34 -12.52
C GLY A 47 9.35 8.35 -11.41
N THR A 48 8.34 8.55 -10.56
CA THR A 48 8.43 9.49 -9.44
C THR A 48 7.81 8.92 -8.17
N LEU A 49 8.40 9.29 -7.03
CA LEU A 49 7.72 9.22 -5.74
C LEU A 49 7.27 10.64 -5.38
N SER A 50 5.97 10.80 -5.15
CA SER A 50 5.40 12.04 -4.62
C SER A 50 4.54 11.74 -3.41
N TYR A 51 4.52 12.67 -2.46
CA TYR A 51 3.62 12.56 -1.32
C TYR A 51 3.19 13.94 -0.81
N ARG A 52 1.99 14.00 -0.27
CA ARG A 52 1.44 15.23 0.30
C ARG A 52 0.51 14.93 1.46
N GLN A 53 0.55 15.82 2.44
CA GLN A 53 -0.43 15.89 3.52
C GLN A 53 -1.50 16.93 3.14
N VAL A 54 -2.76 16.61 3.41
CA VAL A 54 -3.88 17.51 3.17
C VAL A 54 -4.75 17.58 4.44
N LEU A 55 -5.11 18.80 4.82
CA LEU A 55 -6.14 19.06 5.82
C LEU A 55 -7.44 19.40 5.09
N ARG A 56 -8.56 18.95 5.64
CA ARG A 56 -9.85 19.19 5.02
C ARG A 56 -10.27 20.64 5.22
N PHE A 57 -10.49 21.32 4.10
CA PHE A 57 -11.10 22.64 3.99
C PHE A 57 -11.99 22.64 2.75
N THR A 58 -12.92 23.60 2.63
CA THR A 58 -13.88 23.67 1.52
C THR A 58 -13.22 23.61 0.13
N GLN A 59 -12.02 24.15 -0.04
CA GLN A 59 -11.30 24.17 -1.32
C GLN A 59 -10.77 22.80 -1.77
N ASN A 60 -10.51 21.90 -0.81
CA ASN A 60 -9.94 20.58 -1.08
C ASN A 60 -10.93 19.45 -0.82
N ASP A 61 -12.22 19.76 -0.63
CA ASP A 61 -13.20 18.81 -0.14
C ASP A 61 -13.41 17.62 -1.09
N GLY A 62 -13.25 17.83 -2.41
CA GLY A 62 -13.48 16.80 -3.42
C GLY A 62 -12.66 15.52 -3.23
N ILE A 63 -11.36 15.62 -2.89
CA ILE A 63 -10.54 14.43 -2.66
C ILE A 63 -10.94 13.68 -1.39
N PHE A 64 -11.44 14.39 -0.37
CA PHE A 64 -11.92 13.77 0.86
C PHE A 64 -13.24 13.03 0.62
N LEU A 65 -14.14 13.60 -0.18
CA LEU A 65 -15.40 12.95 -0.53
C LEU A 65 -15.19 11.59 -1.19
N GLU A 66 -14.23 11.48 -2.12
CA GLU A 66 -13.91 10.20 -2.77
C GLU A 66 -13.43 9.15 -1.75
N ALA A 67 -12.49 9.53 -0.86
CA ALA A 67 -11.98 8.61 0.16
C ALA A 67 -13.07 8.24 1.19
N ASP A 68 -13.86 9.21 1.64
CA ASP A 68 -14.97 9.00 2.57
C ASP A 68 -16.02 8.06 1.98
N GLU A 69 -16.36 8.19 0.70
CA GLU A 69 -17.28 7.27 0.01
C GLU A 69 -16.74 5.84 -0.01
N VAL A 70 -15.44 5.65 -0.27
CA VAL A 70 -14.81 4.33 -0.19
C VAL A 70 -14.94 3.74 1.21
N ILE A 71 -14.62 4.50 2.26
CA ILE A 71 -14.73 4.00 3.65
C ILE A 71 -16.18 3.69 4.02
N ARG A 72 -17.10 4.64 3.76
CA ARG A 72 -18.53 4.49 4.04
C ARG A 72 -19.12 3.31 3.30
N ALA A 73 -18.68 2.98 2.09
CA ALA A 73 -19.14 1.82 1.34
C ALA A 73 -18.57 0.50 1.90
N SER A 74 -17.29 0.51 2.32
CA SER A 74 -16.55 -0.68 2.71
C SER A 74 -16.87 -1.18 4.13
N PHE A 75 -17.24 -0.29 5.05
CA PHE A 75 -17.46 -0.63 6.47
C PHE A 75 -18.86 -0.22 6.94
N VAL A 76 -19.65 -1.20 7.38
CA VAL A 76 -21.07 -0.99 7.75
C VAL A 76 -21.22 -0.11 8.99
N ASP A 77 -20.26 -0.13 9.90
CA ASP A 77 -20.22 0.71 11.11
C ASP A 77 -19.69 2.13 10.86
N MET A 78 -19.25 2.43 9.64
CA MET A 78 -18.63 3.71 9.27
C MET A 78 -19.47 4.54 8.31
N ARG A 79 -20.80 4.36 8.26
CA ARG A 79 -21.69 5.07 7.31
C ARG A 79 -21.66 6.59 7.42
N ASP A 80 -21.33 7.11 8.60
CA ASP A 80 -21.22 8.55 8.88
C ASP A 80 -19.76 9.05 8.93
N PHE A 81 -18.80 8.26 8.44
CA PHE A 81 -17.39 8.64 8.43
C PHE A 81 -17.14 9.87 7.56
N VAL A 82 -16.42 10.84 8.13
CA VAL A 82 -16.05 12.12 7.51
C VAL A 82 -14.60 12.42 7.89
N SER A 83 -13.66 12.13 7.01
CA SER A 83 -12.24 12.36 7.31
C SER A 83 -11.92 13.86 7.41
N SER A 84 -10.98 14.20 8.30
CA SER A 84 -10.49 15.57 8.53
C SER A 84 -9.03 15.74 8.07
N TRP A 85 -8.32 14.62 7.91
CA TRP A 85 -6.92 14.57 7.50
C TRP A 85 -6.69 13.47 6.48
N MET A 86 -5.83 13.75 5.51
CA MET A 86 -5.41 12.80 4.48
C MET A 86 -3.91 12.89 4.21
N TYR A 87 -3.30 11.77 3.88
CA TYR A 87 -1.96 11.73 3.33
C TYR A 87 -1.87 10.76 2.17
N ILE A 88 -1.37 11.26 1.05
CA ILE A 88 -1.29 10.53 -0.22
C ILE A 88 0.17 10.34 -0.55
N ALA A 89 0.59 9.10 -0.79
CA ALA A 89 1.89 8.75 -1.36
C ALA A 89 1.69 7.96 -2.64
N THR A 90 2.29 8.41 -3.74
CA THR A 90 2.17 7.80 -5.06
C THR A 90 3.56 7.48 -5.59
N TRP A 91 3.74 6.21 -5.99
CA TRP A 91 4.85 5.74 -6.80
C TRP A 91 4.31 5.60 -8.22
N ASP A 92 4.60 6.59 -9.05
CA ASP A 92 4.09 6.66 -10.42
C ASP A 92 5.17 6.21 -11.40
N SER A 93 4.83 5.20 -12.21
CA SER A 93 5.64 4.70 -13.31
C SER A 93 7.07 4.37 -12.91
N VAL A 94 7.25 3.70 -11.76
CA VAL A 94 8.56 3.40 -11.18
C VAL A 94 9.15 2.10 -11.71
N ALA A 95 10.46 2.09 -11.90
CA ALA A 95 11.24 0.91 -12.29
C ALA A 95 11.66 0.09 -11.07
N PHE A 96 12.04 -1.17 -11.30
CA PHE A 96 12.79 -1.95 -10.31
C PHE A 96 14.29 -1.67 -10.40
N PHE A 97 15.00 -1.85 -9.28
CA PHE A 97 16.44 -1.73 -9.23
C PHE A 97 17.13 -2.79 -10.11
N GLY A 98 18.10 -2.34 -10.91
CA GLY A 98 18.88 -3.20 -11.79
C GLY A 98 18.16 -3.64 -13.07
N ALA A 99 17.04 -3.01 -13.42
CA ALA A 99 16.35 -3.22 -14.68
C ALA A 99 17.26 -2.90 -15.88
N PHE A 100 17.35 -3.84 -16.83
CA PHE A 100 17.92 -3.57 -18.16
C PHE A 100 16.91 -2.90 -19.08
N ASP A 101 15.66 -3.40 -19.07
CA ASP A 101 14.56 -2.75 -19.75
C ASP A 101 13.87 -1.76 -18.82
N THR A 102 14.17 -0.48 -19.00
CA THR A 102 13.50 0.62 -18.28
C THR A 102 12.17 1.01 -18.95
N SER A 103 11.44 0.11 -19.56
CA SER A 103 10.03 0.31 -19.93
C SER A 103 9.08 -0.49 -19.04
N ILE A 104 9.60 -1.44 -18.26
CA ILE A 104 8.81 -2.22 -17.29
C ILE A 104 8.58 -1.35 -16.05
N ARG A 105 7.30 -1.03 -15.79
CA ARG A 105 6.87 -0.06 -14.77
C ARG A 105 5.78 -0.59 -13.87
N ASN A 106 5.81 -0.09 -12.63
CA ASN A 106 4.69 -0.20 -11.70
C ASN A 106 4.17 1.19 -11.36
N SER A 107 2.85 1.31 -11.17
CA SER A 107 2.19 2.47 -10.59
C SER A 107 1.29 2.06 -9.44
N PHE A 108 1.52 2.63 -8.26
CA PHE A 108 0.73 2.34 -7.07
C PHE A 108 0.69 3.52 -6.10
N GLN A 109 -0.35 3.55 -5.26
CA GLN A 109 -0.61 4.65 -4.34
C GLN A 109 -1.10 4.12 -2.99
N ALA A 110 -0.70 4.78 -1.92
CA ALA A 110 -1.30 4.65 -0.60
C ALA A 110 -1.95 5.98 -0.18
N VAL A 111 -3.20 5.91 0.26
CA VAL A 111 -3.95 7.02 0.84
C VAL A 111 -4.30 6.66 2.28
N MET A 112 -3.82 7.45 3.24
CA MET A 112 -4.23 7.36 4.63
C MET A 112 -5.27 8.43 4.92
N VAL A 113 -6.36 8.07 5.58
CA VAL A 113 -7.41 9.00 6.02
C VAL A 113 -7.78 8.77 7.46
N THR A 114 -8.11 9.86 8.17
CA THR A 114 -8.63 9.80 9.53
C THR A 114 -9.59 10.95 9.80
N ASP A 115 -10.58 10.71 10.65
CA ASP A 115 -11.45 11.74 11.24
C ASP A 115 -10.92 12.23 12.62
N GLY A 116 -9.86 11.60 13.13
CA GLY A 116 -9.28 11.83 14.46
C GLY A 116 -9.61 10.73 15.49
N GLY A 117 -10.62 9.89 15.24
CA GLY A 117 -10.97 8.72 16.03
C GLY A 117 -10.74 7.39 15.30
N HIS A 118 -11.06 7.34 14.01
CA HIS A 118 -10.90 6.21 13.12
C HIS A 118 -9.86 6.49 12.04
N SER A 119 -9.11 5.47 11.64
CA SER A 119 -8.02 5.58 10.66
C SER A 119 -8.09 4.44 9.66
N PHE A 120 -7.82 4.76 8.39
CA PHE A 120 -7.85 3.81 7.29
C PHE A 120 -6.67 4.02 6.34
N ALA A 121 -6.29 2.95 5.66
CA ALA A 121 -5.36 2.96 4.54
C ALA A 121 -6.06 2.39 3.30
N ILE A 122 -5.99 3.11 2.18
CA ILE A 122 -6.46 2.69 0.87
C ILE A 122 -5.21 2.50 0.00
N PHE A 123 -5.01 1.31 -0.56
CA PHE A 123 -4.01 1.07 -1.59
C PHE A 123 -4.70 0.98 -2.95
N ASN A 124 -4.21 1.77 -3.91
CA ASN A 124 -4.67 1.77 -5.29
C ASN A 124 -3.53 1.31 -6.19
N TYR A 125 -3.82 0.40 -7.10
CA TYR A 125 -2.86 -0.17 -8.05
C TYR A 125 -3.29 0.20 -9.48
N GLY A 126 -2.35 0.77 -10.24
CA GLY A 126 -2.41 0.83 -11.69
C GLY A 126 -1.69 -0.37 -12.26
N ASP A 127 -0.87 -0.17 -13.29
CA ASP A 127 -0.08 -1.26 -13.88
C ASP A 127 0.96 -1.81 -12.89
N ILE A 128 1.08 -3.13 -12.79
CA ILE A 128 2.04 -3.90 -11.98
C ILE A 128 2.71 -4.94 -12.90
N ASN A 129 3.82 -4.55 -13.49
CA ASN A 129 4.56 -5.36 -14.47
C ASN A 129 5.82 -6.03 -13.91
N TRP A 130 6.19 -5.73 -12.65
CA TRP A 130 7.32 -6.36 -11.98
C TRP A 130 7.04 -6.58 -10.50
N THR A 131 7.70 -7.55 -9.89
CA THR A 131 7.49 -7.92 -8.48
C THR A 131 8.76 -7.88 -7.63
N THR A 132 9.93 -7.91 -8.27
CA THR A 132 11.22 -8.10 -7.61
C THR A 132 12.35 -7.32 -8.28
N GLY A 133 13.14 -6.56 -7.51
CA GLY A 133 14.38 -5.94 -8.00
C GLY A 133 15.59 -6.88 -8.00
N ALA A 134 16.63 -6.53 -8.73
CA ALA A 134 17.80 -7.39 -8.95
C ALA A 134 18.56 -7.71 -7.66
N ALA A 135 18.62 -6.80 -6.69
CA ALA A 135 19.29 -7.05 -5.41
C ALA A 135 18.50 -8.04 -4.53
N SER A 136 17.20 -8.17 -4.77
CA SER A 136 16.32 -9.17 -4.15
C SER A 136 16.24 -10.49 -4.94
N GLY A 137 17.16 -10.71 -5.90
CA GLY A 137 17.22 -11.93 -6.72
C GLY A 137 16.35 -11.91 -7.97
N GLY A 138 15.76 -10.77 -8.34
CA GLY A 138 14.94 -10.63 -9.55
C GLY A 138 15.77 -10.72 -10.84
N ASN A 139 15.15 -11.26 -11.89
CA ASN A 139 15.70 -11.24 -13.24
C ASN A 139 15.77 -9.79 -13.76
N ARG A 140 16.92 -9.38 -14.32
CA ARG A 140 17.16 -7.99 -14.77
C ARG A 140 16.37 -7.56 -15.99
N ASP A 141 15.92 -8.51 -16.82
CA ASP A 141 15.11 -8.25 -18.01
C ASP A 141 13.62 -8.19 -17.71
N LYS A 142 13.16 -8.78 -16.59
CA LYS A 142 11.73 -8.98 -16.31
C LYS A 142 11.25 -8.52 -14.93
N GLY A 143 12.15 -8.31 -13.96
CA GLY A 143 11.78 -7.89 -12.61
C GLY A 143 10.98 -8.94 -11.81
N VAL A 144 11.26 -10.23 -12.03
CA VAL A 144 10.56 -11.37 -11.37
C VAL A 144 11.54 -12.49 -10.97
N GLY A 145 11.10 -13.39 -10.09
CA GLY A 145 11.79 -14.67 -9.79
C GLY A 145 12.64 -14.71 -8.52
N GLY A 146 12.82 -13.59 -7.82
CA GLY A 146 13.49 -13.54 -6.51
C GLY A 146 12.49 -13.45 -5.36
N ILE A 147 12.75 -12.58 -4.38
CA ILE A 147 11.85 -12.29 -3.24
C ILE A 147 10.85 -11.19 -3.65
N PRO A 148 9.56 -11.53 -3.90
CA PRO A 148 8.57 -10.58 -4.40
C PRO A 148 8.10 -9.61 -3.33
N ALA A 149 7.36 -8.58 -3.77
CA ALA A 149 6.89 -7.52 -2.90
C ALA A 149 6.10 -7.99 -1.66
N GLN A 150 6.34 -7.33 -0.52
CA GLN A 150 5.46 -7.41 0.66
C GLN A 150 4.36 -6.35 0.56
N VAL A 151 3.10 -6.78 0.67
CA VAL A 151 1.91 -5.92 0.55
C VAL A 151 1.02 -6.11 1.78
N GLY A 152 0.63 -4.99 2.40
CA GLY A 152 -0.23 -4.98 3.59
C GLY A 152 0.25 -4.01 4.67
N PHE A 153 0.15 -4.40 5.94
CA PHE A 153 0.61 -3.59 7.07
C PHE A 153 1.15 -4.42 8.24
N ASN A 154 1.96 -3.78 9.08
CA ASN A 154 2.54 -4.36 10.29
C ASN A 154 2.51 -3.32 11.43
N ALA A 155 2.00 -3.68 12.60
CA ALA A 155 1.94 -2.80 13.77
C ALA A 155 3.23 -2.79 14.62
N GLY A 156 4.19 -3.67 14.32
CA GLY A 156 5.48 -3.76 14.99
C GLY A 156 5.48 -4.53 16.31
N ASP A 157 4.33 -5.04 16.75
CA ASP A 157 4.14 -5.81 17.99
C ASP A 157 4.34 -7.34 17.79
N GLY A 158 4.59 -7.78 16.56
CA GLY A 158 4.71 -9.20 16.20
C GLY A 158 3.38 -9.95 16.12
N VAL A 159 2.24 -9.28 16.32
CA VAL A 159 0.91 -9.91 16.42
C VAL A 159 -0.07 -9.28 15.44
N THR A 160 -0.12 -7.96 15.37
CA THR A 160 -1.08 -7.20 14.59
C THR A 160 -0.48 -6.87 13.23
N PHE A 161 -0.86 -7.64 12.21
CA PHE A 161 -0.40 -7.45 10.83
C PHE A 161 -1.41 -8.00 9.82
N TYR A 162 -1.28 -7.57 8.57
CA TYR A 162 -1.98 -8.19 7.45
C TYR A 162 -1.03 -8.33 6.27
N SER A 163 -1.02 -9.52 5.66
CA SER A 163 -0.41 -9.76 4.35
C SER A 163 -1.50 -10.03 3.34
N VAL A 164 -1.53 -9.26 2.26
CA VAL A 164 -2.48 -9.48 1.16
C VAL A 164 -2.23 -10.85 0.50
N PRO A 165 -3.28 -11.60 0.11
CA PRO A 165 -3.12 -12.81 -0.70
C PRO A 165 -2.16 -12.62 -1.87
N GLY A 166 -1.20 -13.54 -2.01
CA GLY A 166 -0.16 -13.48 -3.06
C GLY A 166 1.08 -12.66 -2.70
N SER A 167 1.06 -11.85 -1.63
CA SER A 167 2.24 -11.15 -1.14
C SER A 167 3.40 -12.12 -0.86
N GLN A 168 4.65 -11.70 -1.12
CA GLN A 168 5.86 -12.53 -1.04
C GLN A 168 5.86 -13.74 -2.01
N THR A 169 5.00 -13.72 -3.03
CA THR A 169 4.97 -14.72 -4.09
C THR A 169 4.81 -14.05 -5.46
N ALA A 170 4.99 -14.81 -6.54
CA ALA A 170 4.79 -14.28 -7.90
C ALA A 170 3.36 -13.77 -8.15
N ALA A 171 2.37 -14.29 -7.41
CA ALA A 171 0.97 -13.88 -7.53
C ALA A 171 0.71 -12.43 -7.07
N VAL A 172 1.66 -11.76 -6.41
CA VAL A 172 1.55 -10.33 -6.09
C VAL A 172 1.46 -9.44 -7.33
N ALA A 173 1.83 -9.96 -8.51
CA ALA A 173 1.63 -9.27 -9.78
C ALA A 173 0.14 -9.01 -10.08
N ASP A 174 -0.76 -9.90 -9.63
CA ASP A 174 -2.19 -9.81 -9.90
C ASP A 174 -2.92 -8.79 -8.99
N ILE A 175 -2.17 -8.05 -8.15
CA ILE A 175 -2.73 -7.11 -7.16
C ILE A 175 -3.57 -6.00 -7.79
N GLU A 176 -3.28 -5.62 -9.04
CA GLU A 176 -4.06 -4.67 -9.84
C GLU A 176 -5.46 -5.18 -10.22
N THR A 177 -5.69 -6.50 -10.15
CA THR A 177 -6.98 -7.13 -10.49
C THR A 177 -7.74 -7.67 -9.28
N THR A 178 -7.08 -7.80 -8.13
CA THR A 178 -7.67 -8.33 -6.89
C THR A 178 -8.09 -7.21 -5.93
N SER A 179 -8.94 -7.54 -4.95
CA SER A 179 -9.50 -6.55 -4.00
C SER A 179 -10.13 -7.24 -2.79
N ASN A 180 -10.16 -6.56 -1.64
CA ASN A 180 -10.98 -6.95 -0.49
C ASN A 180 -12.34 -6.21 -0.40
N ILE A 181 -12.61 -5.26 -1.29
CA ILE A 181 -13.86 -4.48 -1.33
C ILE A 181 -14.62 -4.64 -2.65
N GLY A 182 -14.18 -5.55 -3.53
CA GLY A 182 -14.81 -5.83 -4.82
C GLY A 182 -14.51 -4.80 -5.92
N VAL A 183 -13.57 -3.88 -5.70
CA VAL A 183 -13.10 -2.90 -6.71
C VAL A 183 -11.69 -3.30 -7.14
N PRO A 184 -11.49 -3.85 -8.36
CA PRO A 184 -10.18 -4.30 -8.83
C PRO A 184 -9.07 -3.26 -8.60
N GLY A 185 -7.95 -3.71 -8.05
CA GLY A 185 -6.79 -2.84 -7.79
C GLY A 185 -6.98 -1.90 -6.60
N ARG A 186 -8.03 -2.06 -5.80
CA ARG A 186 -8.26 -1.27 -4.59
C ARG A 186 -8.36 -2.15 -3.36
N TRP A 187 -7.52 -1.87 -2.37
CA TRP A 187 -7.47 -2.54 -1.08
C TRP A 187 -7.68 -1.53 0.04
N VAL A 188 -8.55 -1.84 1.01
CA VAL A 188 -8.90 -0.91 2.09
C VAL A 188 -8.74 -1.59 3.44
N PHE A 189 -7.99 -0.97 4.34
CA PHE A 189 -7.70 -1.48 5.68
C PHE A 189 -8.09 -0.47 6.73
N ARG A 190 -8.80 -0.94 7.77
CA ARG A 190 -8.97 -0.20 9.01
C ARG A 190 -7.71 -0.37 9.87
N THR A 191 -7.13 0.73 10.33
CA THR A 191 -5.79 0.77 10.96
C THR A 191 -5.77 1.29 12.40
N ASP A 192 -6.93 1.64 12.96
CA ASP A 192 -7.13 2.10 14.34
C ASP A 192 -7.55 0.98 15.30
N ASN A 193 -7.90 -0.20 14.78
CA ASN A 193 -8.43 -1.31 15.57
C ASN A 193 -7.37 -2.41 15.79
N SER A 194 -7.41 -3.04 16.97
CA SER A 194 -6.60 -4.24 17.30
C SER A 194 -7.16 -5.51 16.65
N LYS A 195 -8.39 -5.45 16.14
CA LYS A 195 -9.01 -6.48 15.31
C LYS A 195 -9.09 -5.99 13.87
N ILE A 196 -8.57 -6.80 12.95
CA ILE A 196 -8.61 -6.53 11.51
C ILE A 196 -10.01 -6.87 11.01
N GLU A 197 -10.76 -5.87 10.56
CA GLU A 197 -12.07 -6.03 9.93
C GLU A 197 -11.94 -5.80 8.42
N GLY A 198 -12.57 -6.65 7.61
CA GLY A 198 -12.43 -6.67 6.14
C GLY A 198 -12.21 -8.06 5.53
N LEU A 199 -12.45 -9.14 6.28
CA LEU A 199 -12.25 -10.54 5.87
C LEU A 199 -13.51 -11.24 5.37
N GLU A 200 -14.68 -10.61 5.42
CA GLU A 200 -15.91 -11.26 4.97
C GLU A 200 -16.11 -11.02 3.47
N CYS A 201 -15.82 -12.07 2.71
CA CYS A 201 -16.27 -12.23 1.34
C CYS A 201 -17.78 -11.95 1.28
N THR A 202 -18.19 -10.87 0.60
CA THR A 202 -19.61 -10.58 0.31
C THR A 202 -20.12 -11.52 -0.79
N THR A 203 -20.04 -12.83 -0.59
CA THR A 203 -20.91 -13.78 -1.30
C THR A 203 -22.19 -13.95 -0.49
N SER A 204 -23.06 -12.96 -0.62
CA SER A 204 -24.49 -13.13 -0.40
C SER A 204 -25.22 -12.24 -1.41
N GLY A 205 -25.24 -12.71 -2.65
CA GLY A 205 -26.18 -12.29 -3.68
C GLY A 205 -27.01 -13.52 -4.06
N VAL A 206 -28.32 -13.35 -3.93
CA VAL A 206 -29.41 -14.33 -4.06
C VAL A 206 -29.35 -15.16 -5.34
#